data_AF-A0A7J3WUC3-F1
#
_entry.id   AF-A0A7J3WUC3-F1
#
_cell.length_a   1.000
_cell.length_b   1.000
_cell.length_c   1.000
_cell.angle_alpha   90.00
_cell.angle_beta   90.00
_cell.angle_gamma   90.00
#
_symmetry.space_group_name_H-M   'P 1'
#
loop_
_entity.id
_entity.type
_entity.pdbx_description
1 polymer ?
#
loop_
_entity_poly.entity_id
_entity_poly.type
_entity_poly.pdbx_seq_one_letter_code
_entity_poly.pdbx_strand_id
1 'polypeptide(L)'
;ILWYSSERIKPPLFSSFLLSREESDAISHSGSFFYPMPEKNGVPIPPSFVHPYAFPPELHKEEESWNRKHAGEIQIISPKAVDEIHEDTTIYVLSNARELFSNPRNFIRAVVDVRNRIGYQKALYVPGLGEPSHIAILSYFTIDIFDSIPLIEKARMGIYLFPEGEYSGENLEEMPCSCPACREEERSFSSILEHNYYAAFSELKRVRNAIRNNELRNLVESRAASQPEIASMLRIMDGEYYRFRRRGAR
;
A
#
# COMPACT_ATOMS: atom_id res chain seq x y z
N ILE A 1 4.74 -5.36 3.55
CA ILE A 1 3.82 -4.72 4.51
C ILE A 1 4.64 -3.96 5.52
N LEU A 2 4.42 -2.65 5.64
CA LEU A 2 4.84 -1.84 6.77
C LEU A 2 3.78 -1.96 7.86
N TRP A 3 4.13 -2.58 8.98
CA TRP A 3 3.20 -2.82 10.07
C TRP A 3 3.18 -1.61 11.00
N TYR A 4 2.05 -0.92 11.06
CA TYR A 4 1.87 0.20 11.96
C TYR A 4 2.02 -0.25 13.42
N SER A 5 2.87 0.46 14.16
CA SER A 5 3.10 0.24 15.59
C SER A 5 2.94 1.56 16.34
N SER A 6 2.31 1.50 17.51
CA SER A 6 2.19 2.61 18.45
C SER A 6 2.01 2.07 19.87
N GLU A 7 1.91 2.96 20.86
CA GLU A 7 1.55 2.58 22.22
C GLU A 7 0.19 1.85 22.30
N ARG A 8 -0.77 2.27 21.46
CA ARG A 8 -2.16 1.79 21.49
C ARG A 8 -2.42 0.60 20.58
N ILE A 9 -1.61 0.42 19.55
CA ILE A 9 -1.77 -0.64 18.54
C ILE A 9 -0.44 -1.36 18.42
N LYS A 10 -0.43 -2.62 18.85
CA LYS A 10 0.75 -3.47 18.70
C LYS A 10 0.75 -4.12 17.30
N PRO A 11 1.92 -4.20 16.65
CA PRO A 11 2.06 -4.94 15.41
C PRO A 11 1.97 -6.45 15.70
N PRO A 12 1.68 -7.29 14.69
CA PRO A 12 1.67 -8.73 14.87
C PRO A 12 3.08 -9.28 15.16
N LEU A 13 3.19 -10.40 15.86
CA LEU A 13 4.47 -11.03 16.23
C LEU A 13 5.35 -11.42 15.04
N PHE A 14 4.74 -11.63 13.86
CA PHE A 14 5.45 -11.96 12.61
C PHE A 14 5.82 -10.71 11.79
N SER A 15 5.66 -9.51 12.35
CA SER A 15 6.04 -8.26 11.68
C SER A 15 7.54 -8.22 11.42
N SER A 16 7.91 -7.77 10.22
CA SER A 16 9.32 -7.68 9.79
C SER A 16 9.81 -6.25 9.61
N PHE A 17 8.91 -5.32 9.24
CA PHE A 17 9.21 -3.90 9.04
C PHE A 17 8.09 -3.09 9.68
N LEU A 18 8.46 -2.08 10.47
CA LEU A 18 7.51 -1.28 11.23
C LEU A 18 7.34 0.11 10.61
N LEU A 19 6.10 0.61 10.68
CA LEU A 19 5.78 2.03 10.55
C LEU A 19 5.56 2.57 11.95
N SER A 20 6.56 3.28 12.50
CA SER A 20 6.52 3.77 13.87
C SER A 20 7.50 4.91 14.13
N ARG A 21 7.18 5.71 15.15
CA ARG A 21 8.04 6.80 15.64
C ARG A 21 8.86 6.44 16.88
N GLU A 22 8.60 5.31 17.52
CA GLU A 22 9.27 4.95 18.79
C GLU A 22 10.42 3.96 18.57
N GLU A 23 10.26 2.97 17.70
CA GLU A 23 11.27 1.97 17.35
C GLU A 23 12.40 2.55 16.48
N SER A 24 13.66 2.17 16.77
CA SER A 24 14.86 2.64 16.06
C SER A 24 15.06 2.03 14.67
N ASP A 25 14.63 0.78 14.48
CA ASP A 25 14.71 0.06 13.21
C ASP A 25 13.31 0.02 12.56
N ALA A 26 12.84 1.20 12.15
CA ALA A 26 11.51 1.40 11.59
C ALA A 26 11.52 2.51 10.53
N ILE A 27 10.49 2.52 9.68
CA ILE A 27 10.13 3.73 8.93
C ILE A 27 9.27 4.58 9.86
N SER A 28 9.65 5.84 10.05
CA SER A 28 8.90 6.79 10.88
C SER A 28 8.16 7.82 10.01
N HIS A 29 7.43 8.76 10.62
CA HIS A 29 6.82 9.87 9.90
C HIS A 29 7.14 11.20 10.59
N SER A 30 7.38 12.23 9.78
CA SER A 30 7.73 13.58 10.24
C SER A 30 6.57 14.57 10.12
N GLY A 31 5.34 14.07 10.08
CA GLY A 31 4.12 14.88 10.13
C GLY A 31 3.65 15.37 8.76
N SER A 32 3.04 16.56 8.73
CA SER A 32 2.51 17.17 7.50
C SER A 32 3.13 18.55 7.29
N PHE A 33 2.92 19.14 6.12
CA PHE A 33 3.28 20.53 5.84
C PHE A 33 2.81 21.52 6.92
N PHE A 34 1.58 21.36 7.42
CA PHE A 34 1.00 22.26 8.43
C PHE A 34 1.48 21.97 9.86
N TYR A 35 1.86 20.72 10.13
CA TYR A 35 2.29 20.26 11.45
C TYR A 35 3.52 19.37 11.29
N PRO A 36 4.68 19.95 10.94
CA PRO A 36 5.91 19.20 10.85
C PRO A 36 6.32 18.73 12.24
N MET A 37 6.74 17.49 12.33
CA MET A 37 7.22 16.87 13.55
C MET A 37 8.73 16.70 13.47
N PRO A 38 9.46 16.84 14.59
CA PRO A 38 10.88 16.55 14.61
C PRO A 38 11.14 15.12 14.16
N GLU A 39 12.24 14.93 13.43
CA GLU A 39 12.76 13.61 13.13
C GLU A 39 12.99 12.85 14.44
N LYS A 40 12.55 11.60 14.44
CA LYS A 40 12.75 10.65 15.52
C LYS A 40 13.54 9.46 14.96
N ASN A 41 13.79 8.49 15.82
CA ASN A 41 14.21 7.13 15.49
C ASN A 41 13.65 6.61 14.14
N GLY A 42 14.47 5.84 13.42
CA GLY A 42 14.11 5.24 12.13
C GLY A 42 14.35 6.14 10.90
N VAL A 43 13.97 5.65 9.73
CA VAL A 43 14.03 6.40 8.46
C VAL A 43 12.72 7.18 8.28
N PRO A 44 12.73 8.53 8.31
CA PRO A 44 11.50 9.31 8.31
C PRO A 44 10.87 9.43 6.92
N ILE A 45 9.58 9.18 6.82
CA ILE A 45 8.74 9.73 5.76
C ILE A 45 8.66 11.25 6.02
N PRO A 46 9.14 12.11 5.09
CA PRO A 46 9.23 13.53 5.33
C PRO A 46 7.86 14.20 5.48
N PRO A 47 7.78 15.39 6.11
CA PRO A 47 6.55 16.16 6.10
C PRO A 47 6.18 16.49 4.66
N SER A 48 4.94 16.24 4.28
CA SER A 48 4.49 16.45 2.91
C SER A 48 3.51 17.56 2.74
N PHE A 49 3.61 18.18 1.58
CA PHE A 49 2.60 19.06 1.00
C PHE A 49 1.93 18.30 -0.15
N VAL A 50 0.63 18.03 -0.03
CA VAL A 50 -0.15 17.23 -0.99
C VAL A 50 -1.54 17.85 -1.12
N HIS A 51 -1.98 18.12 -2.34
CA HIS A 51 -3.36 18.52 -2.64
C HIS A 51 -4.16 17.34 -3.20
N PRO A 52 -5.51 17.44 -3.26
CA PRO A 52 -6.33 16.45 -3.96
C PRO A 52 -5.85 16.22 -5.39
N TYR A 53 -5.88 14.98 -5.86
CA TYR A 53 -5.43 14.64 -7.22
C TYR A 53 -6.25 15.36 -8.28
N ALA A 54 -7.49 15.77 -8.00
CA ALA A 54 -8.28 16.58 -8.93
C ALA A 54 -7.68 17.96 -9.26
N PHE A 55 -6.76 18.49 -8.44
CA PHE A 55 -6.24 19.85 -8.61
C PHE A 55 -5.35 20.02 -9.86
N PRO A 56 -5.21 21.26 -10.38
CA PRO A 56 -4.43 21.55 -11.58
C PRO A 56 -2.94 21.17 -11.45
N PRO A 57 -2.26 20.76 -12.54
CA PRO A 57 -0.86 20.34 -12.51
C PRO A 57 0.11 21.37 -11.90
N GLU A 58 -0.21 22.66 -11.97
CA GLU A 58 0.60 23.74 -11.42
C GLU A 58 0.80 23.58 -9.90
N LEU A 59 -0.27 23.25 -9.17
CA LEU A 59 -0.20 23.03 -7.72
C LEU A 59 0.59 21.76 -7.38
N HIS A 60 0.48 20.72 -8.22
CA HIS A 60 1.26 19.49 -8.04
C HIS A 60 2.77 19.72 -8.27
N LYS A 61 3.15 20.68 -9.11
CA LYS A 61 4.56 21.09 -9.27
C LYS A 61 5.08 21.84 -8.04
N GLU A 62 4.25 22.67 -7.42
CA GLU A 62 4.61 23.35 -6.17
C GLU A 62 4.82 22.33 -5.03
N GLU A 63 3.94 21.34 -4.91
CA GLU A 63 4.10 20.19 -4.01
C GLU A 63 5.42 19.46 -4.26
N GLU A 64 5.74 19.20 -5.53
CA GLU A 64 6.93 18.44 -5.89
C GLU A 64 8.21 19.15 -5.43
N SER A 65 8.34 20.46 -5.68
CA SER A 65 9.50 21.23 -5.21
C SER A 65 9.60 21.28 -3.69
N TRP A 66 8.46 21.36 -2.98
CA TRP A 66 8.46 21.25 -1.51
C TRP A 66 8.94 19.87 -1.05
N ASN A 67 8.32 18.82 -1.59
CA ASN A 67 8.58 17.44 -1.18
C ASN A 67 10.02 17.03 -1.52
N ARG A 68 10.59 17.47 -2.65
CA ARG A 68 12.00 17.24 -2.99
C ARG A 68 12.96 17.93 -2.01
N LYS A 69 12.67 19.17 -1.58
CA LYS A 69 13.54 19.91 -0.63
C LYS A 69 13.61 19.25 0.76
N HIS A 70 12.59 18.48 1.13
CA HIS A 70 12.51 17.77 2.40
C HIS A 70 12.77 16.27 2.25
N ALA A 71 13.07 15.81 1.03
CA ALA A 71 13.36 14.41 0.77
C ALA A 71 14.73 14.02 1.34
N GLY A 72 14.83 12.75 1.70
CA GLY A 72 16.10 12.08 1.98
C GLY A 72 16.07 10.72 1.31
N GLU A 73 16.22 9.67 2.11
CA GLU A 73 16.04 8.28 1.64
C GLU A 73 14.62 8.01 1.13
N ILE A 74 13.63 8.71 1.70
CA ILE A 74 12.22 8.66 1.30
C ILE A 74 11.80 9.99 0.67
N GLN A 75 11.11 9.92 -0.47
CA GLN A 75 10.48 11.07 -1.13
C GLN A 75 8.99 10.81 -1.39
N ILE A 76 8.15 11.80 -1.12
CA ILE A 76 6.73 11.77 -1.52
C ILE A 76 6.62 12.43 -2.90
N ILE A 77 5.96 11.75 -3.83
CA ILE A 77 5.84 12.19 -5.23
C ILE A 77 4.38 12.23 -5.67
N SER A 78 4.05 13.27 -6.44
CA SER A 78 2.76 13.36 -7.12
C SER A 78 2.85 12.70 -8.49
N PRO A 79 1.88 11.87 -8.90
CA PRO A 79 1.89 11.34 -10.26
C PRO A 79 1.60 12.40 -11.33
N LYS A 80 1.20 13.62 -10.97
CA LYS A 80 1.08 14.74 -11.93
C LYS A 80 2.36 15.56 -12.09
N ALA A 81 3.35 15.35 -11.23
CA ALA A 81 4.61 16.07 -11.21
C ALA A 81 5.68 15.10 -10.66
N VAL A 82 6.45 14.50 -11.59
CA VAL A 82 7.49 13.50 -11.30
C VAL A 82 8.87 13.95 -11.82
N ASP A 83 9.02 15.23 -12.15
CA ASP A 83 10.22 15.77 -12.77
C ASP A 83 11.38 15.99 -11.77
N GLU A 84 11.07 16.19 -10.49
CA GLU A 84 11.99 16.57 -9.44
C GLU A 84 12.28 15.38 -8.49
N ILE A 85 13.28 14.57 -8.85
CA ILE A 85 13.78 13.48 -8.02
C ILE A 85 14.95 13.96 -7.14
N HIS A 86 14.95 13.57 -5.87
CA HIS A 86 16.12 13.69 -4.98
C HIS A 86 17.10 12.52 -5.21
N GLU A 87 18.40 12.81 -5.23
CA GLU A 87 19.45 11.87 -5.68
C GLU A 87 19.58 10.67 -4.73
N ASP A 88 19.52 10.92 -3.42
CA ASP A 88 19.67 9.90 -2.38
C ASP A 88 18.40 9.06 -2.12
N THR A 89 17.31 9.35 -2.82
CA THR A 89 16.04 8.66 -2.57
C THR A 89 16.06 7.24 -3.13
N THR A 90 15.75 6.28 -2.26
CA THR A 90 15.60 4.86 -2.57
C THR A 90 14.16 4.39 -2.46
N ILE A 91 13.31 5.09 -1.68
CA ILE A 91 11.89 4.79 -1.49
C ILE A 91 11.03 5.98 -1.92
N TYR A 92 10.07 5.74 -2.81
CA TYR A 92 9.10 6.73 -3.25
C TYR A 92 7.72 6.42 -2.70
N VAL A 93 7.06 7.42 -2.14
CA VAL A 93 5.68 7.32 -1.68
C VAL A 93 4.77 7.97 -2.71
N LEU A 94 3.85 7.21 -3.27
CA LEU A 94 2.84 7.74 -4.19
C LEU A 94 1.81 8.55 -3.40
N SER A 95 1.80 9.86 -3.59
CA SER A 95 0.76 10.72 -3.02
C SER A 95 -0.61 10.34 -3.58
N ASN A 96 -1.67 10.63 -2.82
CA ASN A 96 -3.06 10.39 -3.23
C ASN A 96 -3.38 8.92 -3.57
N ALA A 97 -2.59 7.95 -3.08
CA ALA A 97 -2.74 6.53 -3.46
C ALA A 97 -4.18 6.00 -3.34
N ARG A 98 -4.88 6.28 -2.23
CA ARG A 98 -6.29 5.87 -2.04
C ARG A 98 -7.25 6.53 -3.05
N GLU A 99 -7.10 7.83 -3.29
CA GLU A 99 -7.90 8.58 -4.26
C GLU A 99 -7.69 8.03 -5.67
N LEU A 100 -6.43 7.79 -6.05
CA LEU A 100 -6.07 7.22 -7.34
C LEU A 100 -6.64 5.81 -7.50
N PHE A 101 -6.49 4.95 -6.49
CA PHE A 101 -6.95 3.56 -6.53
C PHE A 101 -8.45 3.44 -6.77
N SER A 102 -9.26 4.41 -6.30
CA SER A 102 -10.70 4.46 -6.59
C SER A 102 -11.05 4.63 -8.07
N ASN A 103 -10.09 5.07 -8.89
CA ASN A 103 -10.23 5.20 -10.33
C ASN A 103 -9.18 4.35 -11.07
N PRO A 104 -9.54 3.15 -11.56
CA PRO A 104 -8.60 2.21 -12.19
C PRO A 104 -7.69 2.86 -13.25
N ARG A 105 -8.23 3.71 -14.13
CA ARG A 105 -7.45 4.34 -15.19
C ARG A 105 -6.41 5.32 -14.64
N ASN A 106 -6.80 6.16 -13.69
CA ASN A 106 -5.88 7.11 -13.07
C ASN A 106 -4.79 6.39 -12.27
N PHE A 107 -5.13 5.33 -11.53
CA PHE A 107 -4.16 4.54 -10.78
C PHE A 107 -3.11 3.89 -11.67
N ILE A 108 -3.53 3.18 -12.73
CA ILE A 108 -2.59 2.53 -13.65
C ILE A 108 -1.68 3.55 -14.33
N ARG A 109 -2.25 4.65 -14.83
CA ARG A 109 -1.45 5.73 -15.44
C ARG A 109 -0.43 6.28 -14.46
N ALA A 110 -0.85 6.60 -13.23
CA ALA A 110 0.03 7.12 -12.19
C ALA A 110 1.20 6.17 -11.88
N VAL A 111 0.93 4.87 -11.71
CA VAL A 111 1.97 3.87 -11.45
C VAL A 111 2.94 3.78 -12.63
N VAL A 112 2.45 3.76 -13.87
CA VAL A 112 3.29 3.70 -15.07
C VAL A 112 4.18 4.93 -15.20
N ASP A 113 3.60 6.13 -15.04
CA ASP A 113 4.33 7.39 -15.18
C ASP A 113 5.43 7.51 -14.13
N VAL A 114 5.11 7.19 -12.87
CA VAL A 114 6.09 7.13 -11.78
C VAL A 114 7.19 6.12 -12.07
N ARG A 115 6.84 4.89 -12.46
CA ARG A 115 7.83 3.83 -12.72
C ARG A 115 8.72 4.10 -13.93
N ASN A 116 8.20 4.74 -14.98
CA ASN A 116 9.02 5.19 -16.10
C ASN A 116 10.07 6.22 -15.67
N ARG A 117 9.79 6.96 -14.59
CA ARG A 117 10.63 8.04 -14.11
C ARG A 117 11.64 7.60 -13.03
N ILE A 118 11.20 6.85 -12.02
CA ILE A 118 12.07 6.38 -10.93
C ILE A 118 12.78 5.06 -11.24
N GLY A 119 12.32 4.32 -12.27
CA GLY A 119 12.79 2.98 -12.60
C GLY A 119 12.25 1.89 -11.66
N TYR A 120 12.82 0.68 -11.79
CA TYR A 120 12.40 -0.51 -11.04
C TYR A 120 13.37 -0.90 -9.91
N GLN A 121 14.52 -0.23 -9.80
CA GLN A 121 15.50 -0.48 -8.74
C GLN A 121 15.14 0.23 -7.43
N LYS A 122 14.26 1.23 -7.49
CA LYS A 122 13.82 2.03 -6.35
C LYS A 122 12.48 1.51 -5.86
N ALA A 123 12.26 1.50 -4.55
CA ALA A 123 11.04 0.99 -3.97
C ALA A 123 9.87 1.97 -4.18
N LEU A 124 8.69 1.46 -4.48
CA LEU A 124 7.44 2.24 -4.55
C LEU A 124 6.48 1.82 -3.44
N TYR A 125 6.10 2.80 -2.62
CA TYR A 125 5.16 2.68 -1.52
C TYR A 125 3.82 3.34 -1.87
N VAL A 126 2.72 2.59 -1.70
CA VAL A 126 1.35 3.12 -1.80
C VAL A 126 0.65 3.12 -0.43
N PRO A 127 0.52 4.28 0.23
CA PRO A 127 -0.06 4.35 1.56
C PRO A 127 -1.57 4.04 1.56
N GLY A 128 -2.02 3.29 2.56
CA GLY A 128 -3.43 3.01 2.84
C GLY A 128 -4.09 1.95 1.98
N LEU A 129 -3.32 1.13 1.24
CA LEU A 129 -3.86 0.13 0.30
C LEU A 129 -3.51 -1.32 0.63
N GLY A 130 -2.89 -1.61 1.78
CA GLY A 130 -2.45 -2.96 2.18
C GLY A 130 -3.54 -3.93 2.64
N GLU A 131 -4.73 -3.90 2.03
CA GLU A 131 -5.77 -4.92 2.25
C GLU A 131 -5.40 -6.23 1.55
N PRO A 132 -5.74 -7.42 2.10
CA PRO A 132 -5.39 -8.71 1.51
C PRO A 132 -5.79 -8.82 0.04
N SER A 133 -7.00 -8.36 -0.31
CA SER A 133 -7.53 -8.37 -1.66
C SER A 133 -6.73 -7.55 -2.68
N HIS A 134 -6.00 -6.53 -2.23
CA HIS A 134 -5.20 -5.66 -3.09
C HIS A 134 -3.76 -6.16 -3.27
N ILE A 135 -3.21 -6.95 -2.34
CA ILE A 135 -1.77 -7.28 -2.30
C ILE A 135 -1.28 -7.91 -3.61
N ALA A 136 -2.04 -8.84 -4.18
CA ALA A 136 -1.68 -9.53 -5.42
C ALA A 136 -1.61 -8.56 -6.61
N ILE A 137 -2.64 -7.74 -6.81
CA ILE A 137 -2.70 -6.80 -7.94
C ILE A 137 -1.68 -5.67 -7.79
N LEU A 138 -1.46 -5.15 -6.59
CA LEU A 138 -0.45 -4.12 -6.33
C LEU A 138 0.95 -4.67 -6.66
N SER A 139 1.25 -5.88 -6.20
CA SER A 139 2.52 -6.55 -6.50
C SER A 139 2.71 -6.78 -8.00
N TYR A 140 1.62 -7.13 -8.70
CA TYR A 140 1.62 -7.27 -10.17
C TYR A 140 1.90 -5.96 -10.90
N PHE A 141 1.50 -4.83 -10.32
CA PHE A 141 1.80 -3.49 -10.83
C PHE A 141 3.13 -2.94 -10.36
N THR A 142 4.04 -3.80 -9.87
CA THR A 142 5.37 -3.42 -9.41
C THR A 142 5.30 -2.42 -8.26
N ILE A 143 4.44 -2.67 -7.27
CA ILE A 143 4.42 -1.91 -6.03
C ILE A 143 5.08 -2.77 -4.96
N ASP A 144 6.05 -2.22 -4.25
CA ASP A 144 6.92 -2.97 -3.34
C ASP A 144 6.44 -2.89 -1.90
N ILE A 145 5.88 -1.73 -1.53
CA ILE A 145 5.54 -1.40 -0.16
C ILE A 145 4.06 -0.98 -0.09
N PHE A 146 3.38 -1.47 0.93
CA PHE A 146 2.02 -1.15 1.35
C PHE A 146 1.98 -1.34 2.87
N ASP A 147 1.05 -0.70 3.57
CA ASP A 147 1.01 -0.65 5.04
C ASP A 147 -0.25 -1.31 5.64
N SER A 148 -0.24 -1.51 6.95
CA SER A 148 -1.32 -2.14 7.69
C SER A 148 -2.42 -1.17 8.19
N ILE A 149 -2.38 0.11 7.82
CA ILE A 149 -3.41 1.08 8.22
C ILE A 149 -4.82 0.64 7.82
N PRO A 150 -5.11 0.17 6.58
CA PRO A 150 -6.47 -0.23 6.23
C PRO A 150 -6.95 -1.45 7.05
N LEU A 151 -6.03 -2.33 7.47
CA LEU A 151 -6.38 -3.47 8.33
C LEU A 151 -6.93 -3.02 9.69
N ILE A 152 -6.33 -1.95 10.24
CA ILE A 152 -6.75 -1.30 11.49
C ILE A 152 -8.07 -0.56 11.30
N GLU A 153 -8.19 0.23 10.23
CA GLU A 153 -9.42 0.97 9.92
C GLU A 153 -10.61 0.03 9.79
N LYS A 154 -10.47 -1.05 9.02
CA LYS A 154 -11.53 -2.04 8.79
C LYS A 154 -11.87 -2.82 10.06
N ALA A 155 -10.88 -3.17 10.89
CA ALA A 155 -11.15 -3.80 12.17
C ALA A 155 -11.98 -2.90 13.11
N ARG A 156 -11.73 -1.58 13.12
CA ARG A 156 -12.56 -0.62 13.88
C ARG A 156 -13.99 -0.54 13.39
N MET A 157 -14.22 -0.83 12.12
CA MET A 157 -15.55 -0.90 11.50
C MET A 157 -16.20 -2.27 11.68
N GLY A 158 -15.57 -3.22 12.38
CA GLY A 158 -16.09 -4.58 12.53
C GLY A 158 -15.98 -5.43 11.25
N ILE A 159 -15.09 -5.08 10.32
CA ILE A 159 -14.96 -5.72 9.01
C ILE A 159 -13.78 -6.71 9.01
N TYR A 160 -14.10 -7.96 8.64
CA TYR A 160 -13.12 -9.00 8.35
C TYR A 160 -12.67 -8.90 6.89
N LEU A 161 -11.36 -8.90 6.68
CA LEU A 161 -10.76 -8.85 5.36
C LEU A 161 -10.28 -10.22 4.90
N PHE A 162 -10.55 -10.53 3.65
CA PHE A 162 -10.13 -11.76 2.97
C PHE A 162 -9.51 -11.41 1.61
N PRO A 163 -8.73 -12.32 1.00
CA PRO A 163 -8.23 -12.09 -0.35
C PRO A 163 -9.34 -11.88 -1.40
N GLU A 164 -10.52 -12.46 -1.18
CA GLU A 164 -11.66 -12.38 -2.09
C GLU A 164 -12.49 -11.10 -1.89
N GLY A 165 -12.35 -10.39 -0.76
CA GLY A 165 -13.11 -9.19 -0.43
C GLY A 165 -13.30 -8.99 1.07
N GLU A 166 -14.26 -8.14 1.43
CA GLU A 166 -14.56 -7.77 2.81
C GLU A 166 -15.91 -8.32 3.27
N TYR A 167 -16.02 -8.62 4.56
CA TYR A 167 -17.25 -9.11 5.18
C TYR A 167 -17.50 -8.39 6.50
N SER A 168 -18.73 -7.89 6.69
CA SER A 168 -19.15 -7.39 8.00
C SER A 168 -19.17 -8.54 8.99
N GLY A 169 -18.50 -8.36 10.12
CA GLY A 169 -18.51 -9.29 11.23
C GLY A 169 -19.90 -9.54 11.79
N GLU A 170 -20.86 -8.64 11.59
CA GLU A 170 -22.26 -8.85 12.01
C GLU A 170 -23.02 -9.82 11.09
N ASN A 171 -22.67 -9.85 9.80
CA ASN A 171 -23.37 -10.63 8.77
C ASN A 171 -22.73 -12.00 8.51
N LEU A 172 -21.64 -12.33 9.21
CA LEU A 172 -20.89 -13.56 9.01
C LEU A 172 -21.43 -14.64 9.95
N GLU A 173 -22.23 -15.58 9.45
CA GLU A 173 -22.78 -16.67 10.27
C GLU A 173 -21.68 -17.67 10.69
N GLU A 174 -20.89 -18.11 9.71
CA GLU A 174 -19.77 -19.03 9.91
C GLU A 174 -18.46 -18.35 9.50
N MET A 175 -17.42 -18.47 10.33
CA MET A 175 -16.10 -17.89 10.07
C MET A 175 -15.31 -18.77 9.08
N PRO A 176 -15.06 -18.33 7.83
CA PRO A 176 -14.37 -19.14 6.83
C PRO A 176 -12.84 -19.04 6.96
N CYS A 177 -12.32 -19.12 8.18
CA CYS A 177 -10.90 -18.93 8.48
C CYS A 177 -10.46 -19.86 9.61
N SER A 178 -9.22 -20.36 9.52
CA SER A 178 -8.62 -21.23 10.54
C SER A 178 -7.41 -20.60 11.24
N CYS A 179 -7.26 -19.27 11.17
CA CYS A 179 -6.18 -18.57 11.87
C CYS A 179 -6.39 -18.59 13.40
N PRO A 180 -5.35 -18.35 14.22
CA PRO A 180 -5.47 -18.33 15.68
C PRO A 180 -6.57 -17.40 16.20
N ALA A 181 -6.70 -16.19 15.64
CA ALA A 181 -7.70 -15.20 16.06
C ALA A 181 -9.14 -15.62 15.77
N CYS A 182 -9.37 -16.51 14.80
CA CYS A 182 -10.70 -17.00 14.41
C CYS A 182 -11.13 -18.26 15.19
N ARG A 183 -10.29 -18.77 16.10
CA ARG A 183 -10.66 -19.90 16.97
C ARG A 183 -11.56 -19.46 18.12
N GLU A 184 -11.46 -18.19 18.50
CA GLU A 184 -12.32 -17.58 19.50
C GLU A 184 -13.58 -17.04 18.79
N GLU A 185 -14.74 -17.18 19.44
CA GLU A 185 -16.01 -16.68 18.89
C GLU A 185 -16.20 -15.17 19.10
N GLU A 186 -15.34 -14.55 19.91
CA GLU A 186 -15.41 -13.12 20.20
C GLU A 186 -15.09 -12.28 18.94
N ARG A 187 -15.97 -11.33 18.60
CA ARG A 187 -15.80 -10.42 17.46
C ARG A 187 -15.38 -9.02 17.91
N SER A 188 -14.35 -8.95 18.75
CA SER A 188 -13.79 -7.70 19.25
C SER A 188 -12.86 -7.03 18.21
N PHE A 189 -12.61 -5.73 18.34
CA PHE A 189 -11.62 -5.02 17.52
C PHE A 189 -10.28 -5.76 17.44
N SER A 190 -9.79 -6.26 18.59
CA SER A 190 -8.50 -6.96 18.67
C SER A 190 -8.51 -8.27 17.88
N SER A 191 -9.55 -9.09 18.02
CA SER A 191 -9.70 -10.36 17.29
C SER A 191 -9.79 -10.14 15.77
N ILE A 192 -10.57 -9.14 15.34
CA ILE A 192 -10.75 -8.80 13.92
C ILE A 192 -9.44 -8.27 13.34
N LEU A 193 -8.75 -7.40 14.09
CA LEU A 193 -7.45 -6.87 13.67
C LEU A 193 -6.42 -7.99 13.53
N GLU A 194 -6.36 -8.90 14.49
CA GLU A 194 -5.43 -10.03 14.43
C GLU A 194 -5.73 -10.95 13.23
N HIS A 195 -7.00 -11.25 12.95
CA HIS A 195 -7.40 -11.92 11.71
C HIS A 195 -6.94 -11.14 10.47
N ASN A 196 -7.22 -9.84 10.40
CA ASN A 196 -6.84 -9.00 9.25
C ASN A 196 -5.31 -9.01 9.03
N TYR A 197 -4.52 -9.02 10.10
CA TYR A 197 -3.07 -9.20 10.03
C TYR A 197 -2.68 -10.57 9.47
N TYR A 198 -3.29 -11.67 9.95
CA TYR A 198 -3.03 -13.01 9.41
C TYR A 198 -3.44 -13.14 7.94
N ALA A 199 -4.59 -12.58 7.56
CA ALA A 199 -5.08 -12.59 6.18
C ALA A 199 -4.11 -11.89 5.23
N ALA A 200 -3.67 -10.68 5.58
CA ALA A 200 -2.71 -9.91 4.78
C ALA A 200 -1.34 -10.60 4.71
N PHE A 201 -0.86 -11.17 5.83
CA PHE A 201 0.42 -11.88 5.85
C PHE A 201 0.38 -13.20 5.06
N SER A 202 -0.73 -13.93 5.14
CA SER A 202 -0.95 -15.14 4.35
C SER A 202 -0.97 -14.82 2.86
N GLU A 203 -1.68 -13.75 2.46
CA GLU A 203 -1.72 -13.35 1.06
C GLU A 203 -0.35 -12.87 0.54
N LEU A 204 0.43 -12.14 1.35
CA LEU A 204 1.80 -11.78 1.02
C LEU A 204 2.66 -13.04 0.75
N LYS A 205 2.50 -14.11 1.54
CA LYS A 205 3.18 -15.38 1.30
C LYS A 205 2.72 -16.04 -0.01
N ARG A 206 1.41 -16.03 -0.31
CA ARG A 206 0.88 -16.55 -1.58
C ARG A 206 1.47 -15.80 -2.77
N VAL A 207 1.52 -14.47 -2.71
CA VAL A 207 2.13 -13.64 -3.75
C VAL A 207 3.60 -13.96 -3.93
N ARG A 208 4.39 -14.07 -2.85
CA ARG A 208 5.81 -14.44 -2.94
C ARG A 208 6.04 -15.80 -3.58
N ASN A 209 5.20 -16.80 -3.24
CA ASN A 209 5.27 -18.12 -3.87
C ASN A 209 4.85 -18.05 -5.35
N ALA A 210 3.78 -17.32 -5.67
CA ALA A 210 3.32 -17.15 -7.04
C ALA A 210 4.37 -16.44 -7.90
N ILE A 211 5.10 -15.45 -7.38
CA ILE A 211 6.25 -14.83 -8.06
C ILE A 211 7.33 -15.87 -8.36
N ARG A 212 7.77 -16.64 -7.34
CA ARG A 212 8.81 -17.67 -7.50
C ARG A 212 8.43 -18.76 -8.51
N ASN A 213 7.16 -19.08 -8.60
CA ASN A 213 6.63 -20.11 -9.50
C ASN A 213 6.21 -19.57 -10.87
N ASN A 214 6.35 -18.26 -11.14
CA ASN A 214 5.82 -17.59 -12.34
C ASN A 214 4.29 -17.68 -12.50
N GLU A 215 3.57 -17.78 -11.39
CA GLU A 215 2.10 -17.90 -11.31
C GLU A 215 1.42 -16.63 -10.77
N LEU A 216 2.16 -15.54 -10.56
CA LEU A 216 1.58 -14.30 -10.03
C LEU A 216 0.36 -13.83 -10.82
N ARG A 217 0.40 -13.99 -12.14
CA ARG A 217 -0.73 -13.66 -13.02
C ARG A 217 -1.99 -14.47 -12.68
N ASN A 218 -1.86 -15.77 -12.48
CA ASN A 218 -2.99 -16.64 -12.17
C ASN A 218 -3.62 -16.27 -10.82
N LEU A 219 -2.78 -15.96 -9.83
CA LEU A 219 -3.25 -15.48 -8.53
C LEU A 219 -4.05 -14.17 -8.69
N VAL A 220 -3.52 -13.22 -9.46
CA VAL A 220 -4.18 -11.94 -9.72
C VAL A 220 -5.52 -12.12 -10.44
N GLU A 221 -5.59 -12.97 -11.45
CA GLU A 221 -6.84 -13.27 -12.17
C GLU A 221 -7.89 -13.90 -11.24
N SER A 222 -7.46 -14.78 -10.34
CA SER A 222 -8.34 -15.35 -9.31
C SER A 222 -8.91 -14.28 -8.38
N ARG A 223 -8.11 -13.30 -7.94
CA ARG A 223 -8.61 -12.18 -7.10
C ARG A 223 -9.49 -11.22 -7.87
N ALA A 224 -9.16 -10.95 -9.14
CA ALA A 224 -9.93 -10.07 -10.00
C ALA A 224 -11.34 -10.60 -10.28
N ALA A 225 -11.54 -11.92 -10.25
CA ALA A 225 -12.84 -12.54 -10.54
C ALA A 225 -13.95 -12.10 -9.58
N SER A 226 -13.63 -11.78 -8.32
CA SER A 226 -14.60 -11.34 -7.31
C SER A 226 -14.70 -9.82 -7.15
N GLN A 227 -13.85 -9.04 -7.84
CA GLN A 227 -13.67 -7.60 -7.59
C GLN A 227 -13.62 -6.79 -8.90
N PRO A 228 -14.71 -6.10 -9.27
CA PRO A 228 -14.81 -5.37 -10.54
C PRO A 228 -13.71 -4.33 -10.76
N GLU A 229 -13.31 -3.60 -9.71
CA GLU A 229 -12.24 -2.59 -9.75
C GLU A 229 -10.88 -3.22 -10.07
N ILE A 230 -10.56 -4.36 -9.45
CA ILE A 230 -9.33 -5.11 -9.71
C ILE A 230 -9.33 -5.69 -11.12
N ALA A 231 -10.46 -6.23 -11.58
CA ALA A 231 -10.63 -6.70 -12.96
C ALA A 231 -10.44 -5.56 -13.98
N SER A 232 -10.97 -4.37 -13.69
CA SER A 232 -10.81 -3.19 -14.53
C SER A 232 -9.34 -2.75 -14.62
N MET A 233 -8.65 -2.67 -13.48
CA MET A 233 -7.22 -2.34 -13.43
C MET A 233 -6.37 -3.33 -14.22
N LEU A 234 -6.62 -4.64 -14.05
CA LEU A 234 -5.91 -5.69 -14.78
C LEU A 234 -6.07 -5.54 -16.29
N ARG A 235 -7.31 -5.32 -16.77
CA ARG A 235 -7.60 -5.12 -18.20
C ARG A 235 -6.89 -3.90 -18.77
N ILE A 236 -6.87 -2.77 -18.04
CA ILE A 236 -6.20 -1.54 -18.46
C ILE A 236 -4.69 -1.78 -18.57
N MET A 237 -4.08 -2.40 -17.55
CA MET A 237 -2.65 -2.70 -17.55
C MET A 237 -2.27 -3.60 -18.75
N ASP A 238 -3.07 -4.61 -19.06
CA ASP A 238 -2.79 -5.53 -20.16
C ASP A 238 -3.02 -4.92 -21.54
N GLY A 239 -4.10 -4.16 -21.71
CA GLY A 239 -4.48 -3.59 -22.99
C GLY A 239 -3.58 -2.41 -23.39
N GLU A 240 -3.34 -1.49 -22.45
CA GLU A 240 -2.70 -0.20 -22.75
C GLU A 240 -1.20 -0.22 -22.42
N TYR A 241 -0.75 -1.09 -21.51
CA TYR A 241 0.60 -1.04 -20.92
C TYR A 241 1.36 -2.39 -20.95
N TYR A 242 1.02 -3.30 -21.86
CA TYR A 242 1.68 -4.61 -21.98
C TYR A 242 3.22 -4.56 -22.01
N ARG A 243 3.80 -3.55 -22.70
CA ARG A 243 5.26 -3.36 -22.80
C ARG A 243 5.89 -2.90 -21.49
N PHE A 244 5.18 -2.11 -20.69
CA PHE A 244 5.61 -1.67 -19.37
C PHE A 244 5.74 -2.88 -18.43
N ARG A 245 4.72 -3.73 -18.39
CA ARG A 245 4.71 -4.96 -17.58
C ARG A 245 5.94 -5.85 -17.82
N ARG A 246 6.37 -6.02 -19.07
CA ARG A 246 7.54 -6.86 -19.40
C ARG A 246 8.86 -6.29 -18.88
N ARG A 247 8.95 -5.00 -18.59
CA ARG A 247 10.16 -4.36 -18.05
C ARG A 247 10.30 -4.56 -16.55
N GLY A 248 9.19 -4.48 -15.81
CA GLY A 248 9.20 -4.70 -14.36
C GLY A 248 9.29 -6.16 -13.92
N ALA A 249 9.15 -7.11 -14.84
CA ALA A 249 9.30 -8.55 -14.58
C ALA A 249 10.72 -9.09 -14.85
N ARG A 250 11.68 -8.21 -15.19
CA ARG A 250 13.10 -8.53 -15.40
C ARG A 250 13.91 -7.98 -14.25
#